data_AF-A0A831QHY1-F1
#
_entry.id   AF-A0A831QHY1-F1
#
_cell.length_a   1.000
_cell.length_b   1.000
_cell.length_c   1.000
_cell.angle_alpha   90.00
_cell.angle_beta   90.00
_cell.angle_gamma   90.00
#
_symmetry.space_group_name_H-M   'P 1'
#
loop_
_entity.id
_entity.type
_entity.pdbx_description
1 polymer ?
#
loop_
_entity_poly.entity_id
_entity_poly.type
_entity_poly.pdbx_seq_one_letter_code
_entity_poly.pdbx_strand_id
1 'polypeptide(L)'
;MRGKITALYRSRLAAERGFIKKDWGGKRLTVALAYPNTYAVGMSSLGFQVVYGLFNQRPDVVAERVFLPEGQEMSLYLQSGEPLLSLESQRPVHDFDILAFSVSFENDYP
;
A
#
# COMPACT_ATOMS: atom_id res chain seq x y z
N MET A 1 -0.96 18.12 -11.26
CA MET A 1 0.14 17.33 -10.65
C MET A 1 -0.34 16.07 -9.93
N ARG A 2 -1.56 16.07 -9.35
CA ARG A 2 -2.29 14.94 -8.71
C ARG A 2 -2.44 13.60 -9.45
N GLY A 3 -1.89 13.48 -10.67
CA GLY A 3 -2.08 12.33 -11.55
C GLY A 3 -0.85 11.45 -11.74
N LYS A 4 0.36 11.97 -11.44
CA LYS A 4 1.60 11.25 -11.74
C LYS A 4 1.82 10.04 -10.82
N ILE A 5 1.59 10.20 -9.52
CA ILE A 5 1.68 9.11 -8.53
C ILE A 5 0.61 8.05 -8.80
N THR A 6 -0.63 8.49 -9.04
CA THR A 6 -1.73 7.59 -9.42
C THR A 6 -1.40 6.79 -10.69
N ALA A 7 -0.85 7.44 -11.73
CA ALA A 7 -0.44 6.77 -12.95
C ALA A 7 0.70 5.77 -12.72
N LEU A 8 1.68 6.12 -11.89
CA LEU A 8 2.78 5.23 -11.48
C LEU A 8 2.23 3.96 -10.80
N TYR A 9 1.32 4.10 -9.83
CA TYR A 9 0.75 2.96 -9.11
C TYR A 9 -0.10 2.08 -10.01
N ARG A 10 -0.89 2.67 -10.91
CA ARG A 10 -1.64 1.91 -11.92
C ARG A 10 -0.72 1.11 -12.86
N SER A 11 0.39 1.71 -13.29
CA SER A 11 1.40 1.03 -14.11
C SER A 11 2.04 -0.14 -13.36
N ARG A 12 2.42 0.08 -12.10
CA ARG A 12 2.99 -0.96 -11.21
C ARG A 12 2.03 -2.13 -11.03
N LEU A 13 0.76 -1.88 -10.72
CA LEU A 13 -0.26 -2.92 -10.59
C LEU A 13 -0.57 -3.65 -11.90
N ALA A 14 -0.53 -2.96 -13.04
CA ALA A 14 -0.75 -3.60 -14.35
C ALA A 14 0.34 -4.62 -14.69
N ALA A 15 1.56 -4.44 -14.16
CA ALA A 15 2.67 -5.39 -14.30
C ALA A 15 2.70 -6.44 -13.18
N GLU A 16 1.97 -6.23 -12.08
CA GLU A 16 1.91 -7.15 -10.94
C GLU A 16 0.84 -8.22 -11.13
N ARG A 17 1.10 -9.45 -10.67
CA ARG A 17 0.12 -10.54 -10.64
C ARG A 17 -0.33 -10.80 -9.21
N GLY A 18 -1.63 -11.00 -9.03
CA GLY A 18 -2.18 -11.49 -7.77
C GLY A 18 -2.53 -10.42 -6.74
N PHE A 19 -2.49 -9.13 -7.09
CA PHE A 19 -3.06 -8.10 -6.23
C PHE A 19 -4.57 -8.29 -6.07
N ILE A 20 -5.07 -7.96 -4.90
CA ILE A 20 -6.48 -8.07 -4.53
C ILE A 20 -7.03 -6.66 -4.37
N LYS A 21 -8.10 -6.35 -5.11
CA LYS A 21 -8.83 -5.09 -4.97
C LYS A 21 -10.27 -5.38 -4.59
N LYS A 22 -10.68 -4.86 -3.43
CA LYS A 22 -12.04 -5.01 -2.90
C LYS A 22 -12.74 -3.67 -2.90
N ASP A 23 -14.06 -3.71 -3.01
CA ASP A 23 -14.87 -2.53 -2.82
C ASP A 23 -14.87 -2.10 -1.34
N TRP A 24 -14.73 -0.80 -1.10
CA TRP A 24 -14.73 -0.21 0.25
C TRP A 24 -16.15 -0.07 0.83
N GLY A 25 -17.19 -0.29 0.01
CA GLY A 25 -18.57 -0.18 0.44
C GLY A 25 -18.97 -1.20 1.51
N GLY A 26 -20.06 -0.90 2.23
CA GLY A 26 -20.70 -1.82 3.17
C GLY A 26 -19.92 -2.06 4.47
N LYS A 27 -19.70 -1.02 5.29
CA LYS A 27 -19.14 -1.07 6.66
C LYS A 27 -17.97 -2.06 6.85
N ARG A 28 -17.13 -2.24 5.83
CA ARG A 28 -15.94 -3.08 5.93
C ARG A 28 -14.87 -2.34 6.70
N LEU A 29 -14.09 -3.07 7.50
CA LEU A 29 -12.92 -2.55 8.17
C LEU A 29 -11.80 -2.35 7.14
N THR A 30 -11.25 -1.14 7.06
CA THR A 30 -10.20 -0.81 6.10
C THR A 30 -8.83 -0.80 6.77
N VAL A 31 -7.88 -1.51 6.18
CA VAL A 31 -6.53 -1.68 6.72
C VAL A 31 -5.50 -1.20 5.70
N ALA A 32 -4.75 -0.16 6.05
CA ALA A 32 -3.52 0.21 5.38
C ALA A 32 -2.40 -0.69 5.93
N LEU A 33 -2.06 -1.75 5.20
CA LEU A 33 -0.98 -2.65 5.55
C LEU A 33 0.35 -2.09 5.03
N ALA A 34 1.06 -1.40 5.90
CA ALA A 34 2.31 -0.72 5.61
C ALA A 34 3.52 -1.64 5.78
N TYR A 35 4.36 -1.69 4.74
CA TYR A 35 5.74 -2.12 4.87
C TYR A 35 6.61 -0.85 4.94
N PRO A 36 7.36 -0.61 6.02
CA PRO A 36 8.12 0.63 6.24
C PRO A 36 9.41 0.70 5.40
N ASN A 37 9.35 0.21 4.16
CA ASN A 37 10.45 0.21 3.20
C ASN A 37 9.86 0.30 1.78
N THR A 38 10.71 0.22 0.78
CA THR A 38 10.30 0.38 -0.63
C THR A 38 9.42 -0.76 -1.12
N TYR A 39 8.68 -0.53 -2.19
CA TYR A 39 7.81 -1.53 -2.81
C TYR A 39 8.57 -2.83 -3.13
N ALA A 40 9.77 -2.74 -3.71
CA ALA A 40 10.53 -3.93 -4.09
C ALA A 40 10.91 -4.79 -2.87
N VAL A 41 11.30 -4.14 -1.75
CA VAL A 41 11.64 -4.82 -0.50
C VAL A 41 10.40 -5.48 0.11
N GLY A 42 9.30 -4.74 0.25
CA GLY A 42 8.08 -5.28 0.85
C GLY A 42 7.43 -6.39 0.01
N MET A 43 7.53 -6.32 -1.32
CA MET A 43 7.08 -7.40 -2.21
C MET A 43 7.93 -8.67 -2.11
N SER A 44 9.16 -8.56 -1.60
CA SER A 44 10.05 -9.70 -1.36
C SER A 44 9.80 -10.36 0.01
N SER A 45 8.93 -9.79 0.87
CA SER A 45 8.59 -10.35 2.17
C SER A 45 7.41 -11.32 2.08
N LEU A 46 7.67 -12.62 2.16
CA LEU A 46 6.62 -13.65 2.16
C LEU A 46 5.64 -13.47 3.32
N GLY A 47 6.13 -13.11 4.51
CA GLY A 47 5.28 -12.85 5.68
C GLY A 47 4.29 -11.71 5.44
N PHE A 48 4.76 -10.62 4.81
CA PHE A 48 3.91 -9.49 4.43
C PHE A 48 2.82 -9.91 3.41
N GLN A 49 3.20 -10.67 2.37
CA GLN A 49 2.23 -11.19 1.39
C GLN A 49 1.20 -12.13 2.01
N VAL A 50 1.61 -12.97 2.97
CA VAL A 50 0.70 -13.88 3.70
C VAL A 50 -0.30 -13.07 4.52
N VAL A 51 0.14 -12.08 5.31
CA VAL A 51 -0.76 -11.23 6.11
C VAL A 51 -1.72 -10.44 5.21
N TYR A 52 -1.22 -9.89 4.09
CA TYR A 52 -2.04 -9.23 3.08
C TYR A 52 -3.16 -10.15 2.55
N GLY A 53 -2.82 -11.40 2.22
CA GLY A 53 -3.78 -12.40 1.78
C GLY A 53 -4.80 -12.77 2.86
N LEU A 54 -4.34 -13.00 4.11
CA LEU A 54 -5.20 -13.36 5.24
C LEU A 54 -6.22 -12.28 5.55
N PHE A 55 -5.82 -10.99 5.55
CA PHE A 55 -6.78 -9.90 5.70
C PHE A 55 -7.81 -9.90 4.57
N ASN A 56 -7.38 -10.06 3.32
CA ASN A 56 -8.28 -9.96 2.18
C ASN A 56 -9.19 -11.18 1.98
N GLN A 57 -8.85 -12.34 2.54
CA GLN A 57 -9.74 -13.51 2.61
C GLN A 57 -11.00 -13.26 3.47
N ARG A 58 -10.92 -12.33 4.42
CA ARG A 58 -12.07 -11.97 5.27
C ARG A 58 -13.08 -11.10 4.50
N PRO A 59 -14.36 -11.46 4.39
CA PRO A 59 -15.34 -10.70 3.60
C PRO A 59 -15.64 -9.29 4.14
N ASP A 60 -15.39 -9.06 5.42
CA ASP A 60 -15.62 -7.84 6.20
C ASP A 60 -14.40 -6.90 6.25
N VAL A 61 -13.28 -7.26 5.62
CA VAL A 61 -12.03 -6.45 5.65
C VAL A 61 -11.60 -6.06 4.24
N VAL A 62 -11.10 -4.84 4.07
CA VAL A 62 -10.35 -4.41 2.87
C VAL A 62 -8.94 -4.07 3.32
N ALA A 63 -7.94 -4.84 2.87
CA ALA A 63 -6.55 -4.52 3.16
C ALA A 63 -5.85 -4.08 1.88
N GLU A 64 -5.17 -2.94 1.95
CA GLU A 64 -4.40 -2.37 0.87
C GLU A 64 -2.97 -2.11 1.32
N ARG A 65 -2.02 -2.27 0.40
CA ARG A 65 -0.60 -2.18 0.71
C ARG A 65 -0.13 -0.74 0.63
N VAL A 66 0.77 -0.39 1.54
CA VAL A 66 1.42 0.92 1.60
C VAL A 66 2.92 0.71 1.72
N PHE A 67 3.69 1.48 0.97
CA PHE A 67 5.15 1.41 0.94
C PHE A 67 5.73 2.81 1.06
N LEU A 68 6.98 2.91 1.50
CA LEU A 68 7.71 4.17 1.44
C LEU A 68 8.12 4.47 -0.01
N PRO A 69 7.95 5.71 -0.48
CA PRO A 69 8.38 6.10 -1.80
C PRO A 69 9.91 6.17 -1.87
N GLU A 70 10.48 5.87 -3.04
CA GLU A 70 11.92 5.91 -3.29
C GLU A 70 12.25 6.66 -4.59
N GLY A 71 13.47 7.20 -4.69
CA GLY A 71 13.99 7.81 -5.92
C GLY A 71 13.03 8.79 -6.61
N GLN A 72 12.61 8.46 -7.84
CA GLN A 72 11.68 9.29 -8.61
C GLN A 72 10.30 9.39 -7.95
N GLU A 73 9.81 8.33 -7.31
CA GLU A 73 8.52 8.33 -6.62
C GLU A 73 8.53 9.32 -5.45
N MET A 74 9.60 9.33 -4.66
CA MET A 74 9.81 10.31 -3.58
C MET A 74 9.80 11.74 -4.13
N SER A 75 10.48 11.97 -5.26
CA SER A 75 10.52 13.28 -5.91
C SER A 75 9.13 13.76 -6.34
N LEU A 76 8.27 12.84 -6.80
CA LEU A 76 6.88 13.16 -7.15
C LEU A 76 6.07 13.57 -5.91
N TYR A 77 6.21 12.83 -4.80
CA TYR A 77 5.56 13.15 -3.53
C TYR A 77 5.98 14.52 -2.98
N LEU A 78 7.28 14.80 -2.95
CA LEU A 78 7.80 16.09 -2.49
C LEU A 78 7.33 17.27 -3.35
N GLN A 79 7.23 17.08 -4.66
CA GLN A 79 6.76 18.13 -5.58
C GLN A 79 5.24 18.35 -5.52
N SER A 80 4.46 17.29 -5.31
CA SER A 80 2.99 17.38 -5.33
C SER A 80 2.39 17.74 -3.98
N GLY A 81 3.06 17.43 -2.87
CA GLY A 81 2.51 17.55 -1.53
C GLY A 81 1.31 16.62 -1.28
N GLU A 82 1.14 15.58 -2.11
CA GLU A 82 0.06 14.61 -1.94
C GLU A 82 0.30 13.73 -0.70
N PRO A 83 -0.76 13.31 0.00
CA PRO A 83 -0.63 12.35 1.08
C PRO A 83 -0.13 11.02 0.55
N LEU A 84 0.56 10.25 1.39
CA LEU A 84 0.93 8.87 1.06
C LEU A 84 -0.34 8.08 0.67
N LEU A 85 -0.26 7.32 -0.41
CA LEU A 85 -1.40 6.61 -0.99
C LEU A 85 -1.21 5.09 -0.84
N SER A 86 -2.31 4.37 -0.70
CA SER A 86 -2.34 2.92 -0.87
C SER A 86 -2.10 2.52 -2.32
N LEU A 87 -1.56 1.32 -2.54
CA LEU A 87 -1.21 0.86 -3.87
C LEU A 87 -2.46 0.54 -4.71
N GLU A 88 -3.41 -0.24 -4.17
CA GLU A 88 -4.54 -0.84 -4.90
C GLU A 88 -5.58 0.17 -5.39
N SER A 89 -6.01 1.06 -4.50
CA SER A 89 -7.07 2.04 -4.79
C SER A 89 -6.57 3.48 -4.85
N GLN A 90 -5.30 3.73 -4.56
CA GLN A 90 -4.72 5.07 -4.52
C GLN A 90 -5.45 5.99 -3.52
N ARG A 91 -5.82 5.42 -2.36
CA ARG A 91 -6.46 6.14 -1.26
C ARG A 91 -5.43 6.72 -0.30
N PRO A 92 -5.61 7.94 0.20
CA PRO A 92 -4.79 8.47 1.28
C PRO A 92 -4.77 7.53 2.49
N VAL A 93 -3.58 7.31 3.07
CA VAL A 93 -3.41 6.42 4.23
C VAL A 93 -4.27 6.86 5.43
N HIS A 94 -4.48 8.17 5.59
CA HIS A 94 -5.30 8.70 6.67
C HIS A 94 -6.81 8.44 6.52
N ASP A 95 -7.26 7.89 5.39
CA ASP A 95 -8.67 7.52 5.17
C ASP A 95 -8.99 6.10 5.67
N PHE A 96 -7.98 5.32 6.09
CA PHE A 96 -8.15 3.96 6.59
C PHE A 96 -8.48 3.92 8.09
N ASP A 97 -9.24 2.92 8.51
CA ASP A 97 -9.58 2.69 9.94
C ASP A 97 -8.35 2.24 10.74
N ILE A 98 -7.48 1.44 10.11
CA ILE A 98 -6.29 0.87 10.74
C ILE A 98 -5.06 1.09 9.86
N LEU A 99 -3.97 1.57 10.45
CA LEU A 99 -2.63 1.53 9.89
C LEU A 99 -1.83 0.41 10.58
N ALA A 100 -1.54 -0.67 9.87
CA ALA A 100 -0.84 -1.84 10.38
C ALA A 100 0.56 -1.93 9.78
N PHE A 101 1.60 -1.98 10.63
CA PHE A 101 2.99 -2.09 10.18
C PHE A 101 3.48 -3.54 10.22
N SER A 102 4.10 -3.98 9.14
CA SER A 102 4.87 -5.23 9.10
C SER A 102 6.36 -4.90 9.14
N VAL A 103 6.98 -5.10 10.29
CA VAL A 103 8.41 -4.87 10.52
C VAL A 103 9.08 -6.23 10.56
N SER A 104 9.81 -6.59 9.49
CA SER A 104 10.42 -7.92 9.36
C SER A 104 11.82 -7.99 9.97
N PHE A 105 12.52 -6.84 10.07
CA PHE A 105 13.80 -6.69 10.76
C PHE A 105 13.86 -5.35 11.50
N GLU A 106 14.58 -5.28 12.62
CA GLU A 106 14.74 -4.03 13.41
C GLU A 106 15.33 -2.88 12.57
N ASN A 107 16.25 -3.19 11.63
CA ASN A 107 16.81 -2.22 10.69
C ASN A 107 15.87 -1.80 9.54
N ASP A 108 14.69 -2.42 9.40
CA ASP A 108 13.66 -1.97 8.44
C ASP A 108 12.90 -0.73 8.94
N TYR A 109 13.19 -0.25 10.15
CA TYR A 109 12.71 1.03 10.68
C TYR A 109 13.86 2.03 10.68
N PRO A 110 13.90 3.02 9.77
CA PRO A 110 14.98 4.01 9.69
C PRO A 110 14.97 5.02 10.85
#